data_AF-A0A538IPU9-F1
#
_entry.id   AF-A0A538IPU9-F1
#
_cell.length_a   1.000
_cell.length_b   1.000
_cell.length_c   1.000
_cell.angle_alpha   90.00
_cell.angle_beta   90.00
_cell.angle_gamma   90.00
#
_symmetry.space_group_name_H-M   'P 1'
#
loop_
_entity.id
_entity.type
_entity.pdbx_description
1 polymer ?
#
loop_
_entity_poly.entity_id
_entity_poly.type
_entity_poly.pdbx_seq_one_letter_code
_entity_poly.pdbx_strand_id
1 'polypeptide(L)'
;MPPGVSRRLLLGIVVAALALAAVAIAQPPGGVVRPENEGSLRPLELGAQLFAANCASCHGPRGQGVYPPPFQHGASGIKGAGPSLLGVGALAVDFYVRTGYMPLGDPT
;
A
#
# COMPACT_ATOMS: atom_id res chain seq x y z
N MET A 1 32.57 13.08 -39.56
CA MET A 1 32.68 11.66 -39.16
C MET A 1 32.38 11.59 -37.66
N PRO A 2 31.19 11.15 -37.20
CA PRO A 2 30.94 11.07 -35.76
C PRO A 2 31.82 9.98 -35.12
N PRO A 3 32.37 10.20 -33.92
CA PRO A 3 33.18 9.19 -33.23
C PRO A 3 32.34 7.95 -32.94
N GLY A 4 32.81 6.78 -33.38
CA GLY A 4 32.14 5.51 -33.17
C GLY A 4 32.11 5.12 -31.70
N VAL A 5 30.93 5.10 -31.09
CA VAL A 5 30.72 4.61 -29.73
C VAL A 5 31.15 3.15 -29.66
N SER A 6 32.13 2.83 -28.80
CA SER A 6 32.65 1.47 -28.71
C SER A 6 31.57 0.50 -28.22
N ARG A 7 31.57 -0.73 -28.76
CA ARG A 7 30.62 -1.80 -28.36
C ARG A 7 30.63 -2.08 -26.85
N ARG A 8 31.76 -1.82 -26.17
CA ARG A 8 31.89 -1.93 -24.70
C ARG A 8 31.14 -0.82 -23.98
N LEU A 9 31.16 0.40 -24.51
CA LEU A 9 30.40 1.53 -23.97
C LEU A 9 28.89 1.30 -24.14
N LEU A 10 28.46 0.77 -25.30
CA LEU A 10 27.06 0.38 -25.52
C LEU A 10 26.61 -0.73 -24.56
N LEU A 11 27.41 -1.79 -24.37
CA LEU A 11 27.10 -2.84 -23.40
C LEU A 11 27.01 -2.29 -21.97
N GLY A 12 27.92 -1.40 -21.59
CA GLY A 12 27.92 -0.76 -20.27
C GLY A 12 26.65 0.06 -20.01
N ILE A 13 26.19 0.83 -21.01
CA ILE A 13 24.94 1.60 -20.91
C ILE A 13 23.73 0.68 -20.78
N VAL A 14 23.65 -0.39 -21.57
CA VAL A 14 22.54 -1.34 -21.50
C VAL A 14 22.50 -2.06 -20.15
N VAL A 15 23.64 -2.52 -19.63
CA VAL A 15 23.70 -3.17 -18.32
C VAL A 15 23.33 -2.18 -17.20
N ALA A 16 23.82 -0.94 -17.26
CA ALA A 16 23.46 0.09 -16.29
C ALA A 16 21.95 0.41 -16.34
N ALA A 17 21.38 0.55 -17.53
CA ALA A 17 19.95 0.81 -17.71
C ALA A 17 19.08 -0.35 -17.18
N LEU A 18 19.47 -1.59 -17.44
CA LEU A 18 18.79 -2.78 -16.91
C LEU A 18 18.89 -2.87 -15.39
N ALA A 19 20.07 -2.57 -14.82
CA ALA A 19 20.26 -2.54 -13.38
C ALA A 19 19.37 -1.47 -12.72
N LEU A 20 19.33 -0.25 -13.27
CA LEU A 20 18.47 0.84 -12.80
C LEU A 20 16.98 0.47 -12.89
N ALA A 21 16.53 -0.13 -13.99
CA ALA A 21 15.17 -0.59 -14.15
C ALA A 21 14.78 -1.65 -13.11
N ALA A 22 15.70 -2.57 -12.78
CA ALA A 22 15.48 -3.59 -11.76
C ALA A 22 15.30 -3.00 -10.35
N VAL A 23 16.00 -1.91 -10.01
CA VAL A 23 15.82 -1.24 -8.71
C VAL A 23 14.48 -0.49 -8.64
N ALA A 24 14.06 0.13 -9.73
CA ALA A 24 12.81 0.90 -9.78
C ALA A 24 11.56 0.02 -9.57
N ILE A 25 11.55 -1.21 -10.10
CA ILE A 25 10.43 -2.16 -9.93
C ILE A 25 10.43 -2.87 -8.57
N ALA A 26 11.48 -2.71 -7.76
CA ALA A 26 11.60 -3.34 -6.44
C ALA A 26 11.01 -2.49 -5.30
N GLN A 27 10.55 -1.26 -5.59
CA GLN A 27 9.91 -0.41 -4.60
C GLN A 27 8.54 -1.01 -4.24
N PRO A 28 8.19 -1.15 -2.95
CA PRO A 28 6.82 -1.48 -2.57
C PRO A 28 5.87 -0.41 -3.13
N PRO A 29 4.63 -0.75 -3.52
CA PRO A 29 3.67 0.25 -3.95
C PRO A 29 3.44 1.24 -2.79
N GLY A 30 3.98 2.44 -2.93
CA GLY A 30 3.66 3.56 -2.04
C GLY A 30 2.24 4.02 -2.35
N GLY A 31 1.33 3.91 -1.38
CA GLY A 31 -0.05 4.39 -1.49
C GLY A 31 -1.12 3.31 -1.56
N VAL A 32 -2.35 3.74 -1.87
CA VAL A 32 -3.54 2.87 -1.89
C VAL A 32 -3.54 2.00 -3.14
N VAL A 33 -3.56 0.68 -2.94
CA VAL A 33 -3.77 -0.31 -4.00
C VAL A 33 -5.23 -0.25 -4.45
N ARG A 34 -5.46 0.12 -5.71
CA ARG A 34 -6.78 0.17 -6.36
C ARG A 34 -6.96 -0.97 -7.38
N PRO A 35 -8.17 -1.55 -7.49
CA PRO A 35 -8.48 -2.43 -8.62
C PRO A 35 -8.34 -1.72 -9.97
N GLU A 36 -8.07 -2.47 -11.03
CA GLU A 36 -7.91 -1.91 -12.38
C GLU A 36 -9.27 -1.54 -13.02
N ASN A 37 -10.35 -2.16 -12.56
CA ASN A 37 -11.69 -2.08 -13.14
C ASN A 37 -12.70 -1.33 -12.27
N GLU A 38 -12.25 -0.41 -11.42
CA GLU A 38 -13.10 0.21 -10.40
C GLU A 38 -14.35 0.90 -10.94
N GLY A 39 -14.24 1.51 -12.12
CA GLY A 39 -15.34 2.24 -12.74
C GLY A 39 -16.53 1.36 -13.12
N SER A 40 -16.36 0.03 -13.14
CA SER A 40 -17.44 -0.93 -13.39
C SER A 40 -17.90 -1.68 -12.14
N LEU A 41 -17.23 -1.51 -11.00
CA LEU A 41 -17.59 -2.17 -9.75
C LEU A 41 -18.73 -1.45 -9.04
N ARG A 42 -19.61 -2.20 -8.39
CA ARG A 42 -20.58 -1.60 -7.47
C ARG A 42 -19.84 -1.09 -6.22
N PRO A 43 -20.36 -0.07 -5.52
CA PRO A 43 -19.67 0.52 -4.36
C PRO A 43 -19.26 -0.49 -3.28
N LEU A 44 -20.10 -1.51 -3.04
CA LEU A 44 -19.78 -2.56 -2.06
C LEU A 44 -18.64 -3.47 -2.53
N GLU A 45 -18.59 -3.81 -3.82
CA GLU A 45 -17.54 -4.67 -4.39
C GLU A 45 -16.22 -3.93 -4.43
N LEU A 46 -16.23 -2.67 -4.85
CA LEU A 46 -15.07 -1.80 -4.81
C LEU A 46 -14.57 -1.65 -3.37
N GLY A 47 -15.46 -1.34 -2.42
CA GLY A 47 -15.12 -1.18 -1.02
C GLY A 47 -14.49 -2.44 -0.40
N ALA A 48 -15.01 -3.63 -0.75
CA ALA A 48 -14.46 -4.89 -0.28
C ALA A 48 -13.04 -5.15 -0.81
N GLN A 49 -12.78 -4.83 -2.08
CA GLN A 49 -11.45 -4.99 -2.67
C GLN A 49 -10.45 -3.99 -2.09
N LEU A 50 -10.84 -2.73 -1.94
CA LEU A 50 -10.02 -1.71 -1.29
C LEU A 50 -9.69 -2.09 0.15
N PHE A 51 -10.68 -2.58 0.91
CA PHE A 51 -10.47 -3.04 2.28
C PHE A 51 -9.48 -4.21 2.35
N ALA A 52 -9.65 -5.22 1.49
CA ALA A 52 -8.79 -6.39 1.46
C ALA A 52 -7.34 -6.03 1.13
N ALA A 53 -7.13 -5.11 0.18
CA ALA A 53 -5.79 -4.72 -0.26
C ALA A 53 -5.08 -3.76 0.70
N ASN A 54 -5.81 -2.90 1.43
CA ASN A 54 -5.21 -1.78 2.16
C ASN A 54 -5.45 -1.77 3.67
N CYS A 55 -6.49 -2.44 4.17
CA CYS A 55 -6.93 -2.30 5.57
C CYS A 55 -6.85 -3.60 6.37
N ALA A 56 -7.05 -4.75 5.71
CA ALA A 56 -7.22 -6.05 6.36
C ALA A 56 -5.98 -6.55 7.12
N SER A 57 -4.78 -6.10 6.74
CA SER A 57 -3.53 -6.45 7.43
C SER A 57 -3.48 -5.92 8.87
N CYS A 58 -4.03 -4.72 9.11
CA CYS A 58 -4.05 -4.07 10.43
C CYS A 58 -5.38 -4.31 11.16
N HIS A 59 -6.51 -4.27 10.44
CA HIS A 59 -7.86 -4.36 11.03
C HIS A 59 -8.48 -5.76 10.94
N GLY A 60 -7.76 -6.73 10.39
CA GLY A 60 -8.22 -8.11 10.21
C GLY A 60 -9.13 -8.29 8.99
N PRO A 61 -9.25 -9.53 8.46
CA PRO A 61 -9.98 -9.81 7.21
C PRO A 61 -11.48 -9.47 7.25
N ARG A 62 -12.08 -9.35 8.44
CA ARG A 62 -13.48 -8.94 8.63
C ARG A 62 -13.60 -7.61 9.37
N GLY A 63 -12.51 -6.85 9.52
CA GLY A 63 -12.51 -5.61 10.30
C GLY A 63 -12.66 -5.83 11.80
N GLN A 64 -12.42 -7.05 12.32
CA GLN A 64 -12.60 -7.37 13.73
C GLN A 64 -11.48 -6.84 14.66
N GLY A 65 -10.45 -6.22 14.08
CA GLY A 65 -9.25 -5.80 14.77
C GLY A 65 -8.23 -6.94 14.92
N VAL A 66 -6.97 -6.57 15.11
CA VAL A 66 -5.88 -7.49 15.40
C VAL A 66 -5.30 -7.12 16.75
N TYR A 67 -5.78 -7.75 17.82
CA TYR A 67 -5.24 -7.54 19.17
C TYR A 67 -4.02 -8.45 19.35
N PRO A 68 -2.87 -7.93 19.79
CA PRO A 68 -1.68 -8.72 19.98
C PRO A 68 -1.71 -9.33 21.39
N PRO A 69 -0.81 -10.28 21.71
CA PRO A 69 -0.51 -10.62 23.10
C PRO A 69 -0.18 -9.35 23.92
N PRO A 70 -0.31 -9.39 25.26
CA PRO A 70 -0.45 -8.25 26.18
C PRO A 70 0.63 -7.15 26.16
N PHE A 71 1.65 -7.24 25.30
CA PHE A 71 2.80 -6.34 25.27
C PHE A 71 3.14 -5.74 23.90
N GLN A 72 2.30 -5.90 22.86
CA GLN A 72 2.54 -5.20 21.59
C GLN A 72 1.65 -3.95 21.49
N HIS A 73 2.30 -2.79 21.42
CA HIS A 73 1.63 -1.53 21.12
C HIS A 73 1.54 -1.39 19.60
N GLY A 74 0.35 -1.03 19.13
CA GLY A 74 0.04 -0.60 17.78
C GLY A 74 0.43 0.84 17.50
N ALA A 75 0.08 1.30 16.30
CA ALA A 75 0.18 2.71 15.96
C ALA A 75 -0.59 3.57 16.97
N SER A 76 0.00 4.70 17.37
CA SER A 76 -0.61 5.69 18.27
C SER A 76 -1.05 5.14 19.64
N GLY A 77 -0.40 4.09 20.15
CA GLY A 77 -0.66 3.53 21.49
C GLY A 77 -1.89 2.62 21.58
N ILE A 78 -2.50 2.24 20.46
CA ILE A 78 -3.61 1.29 20.41
C ILE A 78 -3.07 -0.12 20.70
N LYS A 79 -3.79 -0.99 21.41
CA LYS A 79 -3.39 -2.41 21.54
C LYS A 79 -3.65 -3.11 20.19
N GLY A 80 -2.61 -3.52 19.46
CA GLY A 80 -2.79 -4.27 18.21
C GLY A 80 -2.33 -3.60 16.94
N ALA A 81 -2.30 -4.34 15.83
CA ALA A 81 -1.99 -3.74 14.54
C ALA A 81 -3.05 -2.70 14.14
N GLY A 82 -4.30 -2.90 14.55
CA GLY A 82 -5.40 -1.95 14.39
C GLY A 82 -6.64 -2.36 15.19
N PRO A 83 -7.47 -1.41 15.63
CA PRO A 83 -8.70 -1.68 16.38
C PRO A 83 -9.77 -2.33 15.49
N SER A 84 -10.85 -2.82 16.11
CA SER A 84 -12.04 -3.25 15.37
C SER A 84 -12.70 -2.07 14.64
N LEU A 85 -13.14 -2.31 13.40
CA LEU A 85 -13.94 -1.43 12.57
C LEU A 85 -15.42 -1.86 12.51
N LEU A 86 -15.80 -2.91 13.24
CA LEU A 86 -17.19 -3.34 13.30
C LEU A 86 -18.04 -2.28 14.03
N GLY A 87 -19.07 -1.77 13.35
CA GLY A 87 -20.03 -0.82 13.93
C GLY A 87 -19.57 0.64 13.97
N VAL A 88 -18.38 0.98 13.46
CA VAL A 88 -17.86 2.37 13.48
C VAL A 88 -18.60 3.32 12.54
N GLY A 89 -19.19 2.79 11.46
CA GLY A 89 -19.93 3.55 10.46
C GLY A 89 -19.05 4.23 9.40
N ALA A 90 -19.64 4.54 8.24
CA ALA A 90 -18.92 5.06 7.08
C ALA A 90 -18.32 6.46 7.29
N LEU A 91 -18.98 7.33 8.06
CA LEU A 91 -18.49 8.70 8.31
C LEU A 91 -17.25 8.72 9.19
N ALA A 92 -17.14 7.80 10.16
CA ALA A 92 -15.92 7.67 10.94
C ALA A 92 -14.77 7.24 10.03
N VAL A 93 -14.99 6.23 9.16
CA VAL A 93 -13.98 5.80 8.19
C VAL A 93 -13.55 6.95 7.28
N ASP A 94 -14.49 7.74 6.73
CA ASP A 94 -14.15 8.92 5.91
C ASP A 94 -13.28 9.91 6.69
N PHE A 95 -13.69 10.28 7.91
CA PHE A 95 -12.93 11.22 8.73
C PHE A 95 -11.50 10.74 8.96
N TYR A 96 -11.34 9.53 9.51
CA TYR A 96 -10.02 9.02 9.90
C TYR A 96 -9.07 8.79 8.72
N VAL A 97 -9.59 8.34 7.58
CA VAL A 97 -8.78 8.16 6.36
C VAL A 97 -8.43 9.51 5.75
N ARG A 98 -9.41 10.42 5.62
CA ARG A 98 -9.22 11.72 4.95
C ARG A 98 -8.32 12.68 5.74
N THR A 99 -8.31 12.60 7.06
CA THR A 99 -7.41 13.40 7.90
C THR A 99 -6.05 12.72 8.14
N GLY A 100 -5.86 11.48 7.68
CA GLY A 100 -4.63 10.72 7.89
C GLY A 100 -4.43 10.24 9.33
N TYR A 101 -5.45 10.27 10.18
CA TYR A 101 -5.38 9.68 11.53
C TYR A 101 -5.37 8.14 11.50
N MET A 102 -5.92 7.54 10.44
CA MET A 102 -5.75 6.13 10.13
C MET A 102 -4.50 5.97 9.25
N PRO A 103 -3.40 5.43 9.78
CA PRO A 103 -2.18 5.25 9.00
C PRO A 103 -2.40 4.16 7.95
N LEU A 104 -2.06 4.48 6.70
CA LEU A 104 -1.81 3.46 5.69
C LEU A 104 -0.41 2.87 5.96
N GLY A 105 -0.17 1.63 5.57
CA GLY A 105 1.17 1.04 5.69
C GLY A 105 2.17 1.85 4.87
N ASP A 106 3.11 2.50 5.56
CA ASP A 106 4.22 3.28 5.00
C ASP A 106 3.82 4.42 4.01
N PRO A 107 3.26 5.54 4.51
CA PRO A 107 3.11 6.75 3.70
C PRO A 107 4.47 7.46 3.65
N THR A 108 5.20 7.29 2.54
CA THR A 108 6.27 8.23 2.17
C THR A 108 5.71 9.51 1.59
#